data_AF-M0DCP3-F1
#
_entry.id   AF-M0DCP3-F1
#
_cell.length_a   1.000
_cell.length_b   1.000
_cell.length_c   1.000
_cell.angle_alpha   90.00
_cell.angle_beta   90.00
_cell.angle_gamma   90.00
#
_symmetry.space_group_name_H-M   'P 1'
#
loop_
_entity.id
_entity.type
_entity.pdbx_description
1 polymer ?
#
loop_
_entity_poly.entity_id
_entity_poly.type
_entity_poly.pdbx_seq_one_letter_code
_entity_poly.pdbx_strand_id
1 'polypeptide(L)'
;MGHFMGDPQTYRPDEDEEAALARDSIDRLESRLHDHGVDDEALAEIRDEVEARVEDAISWAKEQPHPDPEDAYDDVFVNPPSGVTTEEPEFNLAEVNNDD
;
A
#
# COMPACT_ATOMS: atom_id res chain seq x y z
N MET A 1 3.21 8.77 11.53
CA MET A 1 3.89 7.70 10.76
C MET A 1 4.98 8.36 9.93
N GLY A 2 6.16 7.78 9.83
CA GLY A 2 7.22 8.35 8.99
C GLY A 2 6.95 8.13 7.50
N HIS A 3 8.01 8.16 6.69
CA HIS A 3 7.89 7.98 5.25
C HIS A 3 7.26 6.62 4.87
N PHE A 4 7.41 5.61 5.72
CA PHE A 4 6.76 4.31 5.64
C PHE A 4 6.43 3.77 7.03
N MET A 5 5.69 2.65 7.10
CA MET A 5 5.17 2.05 8.35
C MET A 5 6.24 1.77 9.43
N GLY A 6 7.51 1.60 9.04
CA GLY A 6 8.62 1.30 9.94
C GLY A 6 9.66 2.41 10.09
N ASP A 7 9.41 3.61 9.55
CA ASP A 7 10.36 4.72 9.65
C ASP A 7 10.35 5.32 11.07
N PRO A 8 11.49 5.30 11.79
CA PRO A 8 11.58 5.82 13.15
C PRO A 8 11.61 7.36 13.23
N GLN A 9 11.74 8.07 12.10
CA GLN A 9 11.69 9.55 12.02
C GLN A 9 12.75 10.28 12.86
N THR A 10 13.88 9.65 13.20
CA THR A 10 14.92 10.25 14.04
C THR A 10 15.57 11.52 13.47
N TYR A 11 15.30 11.81 12.20
CA TYR A 11 15.77 13.00 11.48
C TYR A 11 14.83 14.20 11.62
N ARG A 12 13.62 14.02 12.16
CA ARG A 12 12.61 15.08 12.31
C ARG A 12 12.58 15.58 13.76
N PRO A 13 12.69 16.89 14.01
CA PRO A 13 12.45 17.47 15.33
C PRO A 13 11.00 17.33 15.79
N ASP A 14 10.79 17.18 17.10
CA ASP A 14 9.44 17.10 17.69
C ASP A 14 8.63 18.39 17.43
N GLU A 15 9.30 19.55 17.42
CA GLU A 15 8.67 20.85 17.16
C GLU A 15 8.01 20.94 15.76
N ASP A 16 8.59 20.25 14.76
CA ASP A 16 8.03 20.20 13.41
C ASP A 16 6.77 19.34 13.37
N GLU A 17 6.75 18.23 14.13
CA GLU A 17 5.57 17.37 14.27
C GLU A 17 4.42 18.10 14.96
N GLU A 18 4.69 18.75 16.10
CA GLU A 18 3.70 19.54 16.83
C GLU A 18 3.14 20.67 15.95
N ALA A 19 4.02 21.38 15.24
CA ALA A 19 3.59 22.44 14.34
C ALA A 19 2.75 21.91 13.17
N ALA A 20 2.98 20.67 12.71
CA ALA A 20 2.17 20.04 11.67
C ALA A 20 0.79 19.61 12.21
N LEU A 21 0.75 18.97 13.39
CA LEU A 21 -0.50 18.57 14.06
C LEU A 21 -1.39 19.78 14.37
N ALA A 22 -0.81 20.89 14.81
CA ALA A 22 -1.55 22.14 15.03
C ALA A 22 -2.17 22.74 13.74
N ARG A 23 -1.79 22.23 12.56
CA ARG A 23 -2.29 22.64 11.24
C ARG A 23 -3.09 21.53 10.54
N ASP A 24 -3.58 20.54 11.29
CA ASP A 24 -4.36 19.44 10.74
C ASP A 24 -5.54 19.99 9.91
N SER A 25 -5.65 19.51 8.67
CA SER A 25 -6.70 19.96 7.75
C SER A 25 -8.07 19.36 8.08
N ILE A 26 -8.10 18.20 8.75
CA ILE A 26 -9.33 17.54 9.18
C ILE A 26 -9.98 18.37 10.28
N ASP A 27 -9.25 18.71 11.34
CA ASP A 27 -9.76 19.53 12.46
C ASP A 27 -10.21 20.92 12.00
N ARG A 28 -9.44 21.52 11.07
CA ARG A 28 -9.79 22.82 10.48
C ARG A 28 -11.06 22.75 9.63
N LEU A 29 -11.25 21.65 8.92
CA LEU A 29 -12.45 21.44 8.12
C LEU A 29 -13.66 21.18 9.02
N GLU A 30 -13.53 20.35 10.06
CA GLU A 30 -14.56 20.12 11.07
C GLU A 30 -15.04 21.44 11.69
N SER A 31 -14.11 22.28 12.15
CA SER A 31 -14.43 23.62 12.67
C SER A 31 -15.22 24.46 11.66
N ARG A 32 -14.80 24.43 10.38
CA ARG A 32 -15.50 25.15 9.32
C ARG A 32 -16.89 24.57 9.04
N LEU A 33 -17.08 23.26 9.13
CA LEU A 33 -18.38 22.62 8.93
C LEU A 33 -19.34 23.00 10.06
N HIS A 34 -18.87 23.08 11.30
CA HIS A 34 -19.66 23.61 12.42
C HIS A 34 -20.10 25.06 12.19
N ASP A 35 -19.22 25.92 11.69
CA ASP A 35 -19.58 27.30 11.33
C ASP A 35 -20.68 27.36 10.26
N HIS A 36 -20.86 26.29 9.49
CA HIS A 36 -21.91 26.15 8.46
C HIS A 36 -23.11 25.31 8.92
N GLY A 37 -23.19 24.99 10.22
CA GLY A 37 -24.35 24.34 10.84
C GLY A 37 -24.37 22.81 10.74
N VAL A 38 -23.24 22.18 10.44
CA VAL A 38 -23.08 20.73 10.59
C VAL A 38 -22.85 20.41 12.06
N ASP A 39 -23.60 19.45 12.60
CA ASP A 39 -23.49 19.02 14.00
C ASP A 39 -22.51 17.85 14.18
N ASP A 40 -22.16 17.59 15.44
CA ASP A 40 -21.23 16.52 15.82
C ASP A 40 -21.77 15.14 15.42
N GLU A 41 -23.10 14.96 15.43
CA GLU A 41 -23.76 13.71 15.06
C GLU A 41 -23.53 13.38 13.60
N ALA A 42 -23.73 14.35 12.70
CA ALA A 42 -23.47 14.16 11.27
C ALA A 42 -21.99 13.85 10.98
N LEU A 43 -21.06 14.45 11.72
CA LEU A 43 -19.62 14.16 11.57
C LEU A 43 -19.26 12.78 12.13
N ALA A 44 -19.88 12.36 13.23
CA ALA A 44 -19.72 11.04 13.80
C ALA A 44 -20.25 9.97 12.84
N GLU A 45 -21.42 10.17 12.23
CA GLU A 45 -21.99 9.24 11.24
C GLU A 45 -21.04 9.02 10.05
N ILE A 46 -20.41 10.09 9.54
CA ILE A 46 -19.41 9.97 8.46
C ILE A 46 -18.18 9.17 8.91
N ARG A 47 -17.69 9.40 10.14
CA ARG A 47 -16.54 8.67 10.69
C ARG A 47 -16.85 7.19 10.81
N ASP A 48 -18.01 6.85 11.37
CA ASP A 48 -18.46 5.48 11.56
C ASP A 48 -18.67 4.75 10.22
N GLU A 49 -19.26 5.42 9.22
CA GLU A 49 -19.43 4.86 7.86
C GLU A 49 -18.07 4.53 7.22
N VAL A 50 -17.11 5.45 7.33
CA VAL A 50 -15.77 5.26 6.77
C VAL A 50 -15.01 4.15 7.49
N GLU A 51 -15.09 4.10 8.82
CA GLU A 51 -14.46 3.03 9.61
C GLU A 51 -15.03 1.66 9.24
N ALA A 52 -16.35 1.53 9.18
CA ALA A 52 -17.01 0.30 8.78
C ALA A 52 -16.58 -0.13 7.36
N ARG A 53 -16.54 0.81 6.41
CA ARG A 53 -16.10 0.53 5.04
C ARG A 53 -14.66 0.04 4.97
N VAL A 54 -13.77 0.62 5.77
CA VAL A 54 -12.35 0.22 5.82
C VAL A 54 -12.22 -1.17 6.45
N GLU A 55 -12.94 -1.45 7.53
CA GLU A 55 -12.91 -2.76 8.18
C GLU A 55 -13.46 -3.86 7.27
N ASP A 56 -14.55 -3.60 6.55
CA ASP A 56 -15.11 -4.51 5.54
C ASP A 56 -14.10 -4.80 4.43
N ALA A 57 -13.40 -3.78 3.94
CA ALA A 57 -12.38 -3.93 2.90
C ALA A 57 -11.17 -4.75 3.39
N ILE A 58 -10.74 -4.53 4.65
CA ILE A 58 -9.65 -5.29 5.28
C ILE A 58 -10.07 -6.75 5.47
N SER A 59 -11.28 -6.99 5.96
CA SER A 59 -11.83 -8.33 6.18
C SER A 59 -11.91 -9.09 4.86
N TRP A 60 -12.50 -8.47 3.83
CA TRP A 60 -12.55 -9.05 2.49
C TRP A 60 -11.15 -9.37 1.95
N ALA A 61 -10.18 -8.48 2.09
CA ALA A 61 -8.81 -8.70 1.62
C ALA A 61 -8.13 -9.88 2.34
N LYS A 62 -8.36 -10.04 3.65
CA LYS A 62 -7.82 -11.15 4.45
C LYS A 62 -8.46 -12.49 4.15
N GLU A 63 -9.71 -12.49 3.69
CA GLU A 63 -10.44 -13.69 3.30
C GLU A 63 -10.03 -14.22 1.92
N GLN A 64 -9.32 -13.41 1.12
CA GLN A 64 -8.84 -13.85 -0.19
C GLN A 64 -7.81 -14.98 -0.02
N PRO A 65 -7.83 -15.99 -0.91
CA PRO A 65 -6.80 -17.01 -0.91
C PRO A 65 -5.43 -16.36 -1.12
N HIS A 66 -4.40 -16.96 -0.52
CA HIS A 66 -3.03 -16.63 -0.88
C HIS A 66 -2.78 -16.98 -2.35
N PRO A 67 -1.92 -16.22 -3.06
CA PRO A 67 -1.52 -16.59 -4.41
C PRO A 67 -0.78 -17.93 -4.38
N ASP A 68 -0.90 -18.69 -5.47
CA ASP A 68 -0.11 -19.89 -5.64
C ASP A 68 1.36 -19.48 -5.88
N PRO A 69 2.36 -20.24 -5.39
CA PRO A 69 3.76 -19.89 -5.57
C PRO A 69 4.17 -19.71 -7.04
N GLU A 70 3.48 -20.37 -7.96
CA GLU A 70 3.66 -20.24 -9.42
C GLU A 70 3.25 -18.87 -9.98
N ASP A 71 2.27 -18.19 -9.37
CA ASP A 71 1.83 -16.84 -9.76
C ASP A 71 2.97 -15.81 -9.69
N ALA A 72 4.03 -16.09 -8.91
CA ALA A 72 5.20 -15.21 -8.80
C ALA A 72 5.99 -15.07 -10.11
N TYR A 73 5.81 -15.98 -11.07
CA TYR A 73 6.48 -15.94 -12.38
C TYR A 73 5.63 -15.31 -13.49
N ASP A 74 4.36 -15.02 -13.21
CA ASP A 74 3.48 -14.35 -14.15
C ASP A 74 3.86 -12.87 -14.30
N ASP A 75 3.43 -12.26 -15.41
CA ASP A 75 3.65 -10.85 -15.75
C ASP A 75 5.12 -10.37 -15.81
N VAL A 76 6.10 -11.27 -15.72
CA VAL A 76 7.54 -10.93 -15.84
C VAL A 76 7.88 -10.47 -17.26
N PHE A 77 7.31 -11.12 -18.27
CA PHE A 77 7.43 -10.73 -19.67
C PHE A 77 6.05 -10.68 -20.33
N VAL A 78 5.78 -9.63 -21.11
CA VAL A 78 4.67 -9.68 -22.08
C VAL A 78 5.15 -10.47 -23.28
N ASN A 79 4.33 -11.38 -23.82
CA ASN A 79 4.64 -12.06 -25.07
C ASN A 79 4.80 -11.01 -26.19
N PRO A 80 6.02 -10.70 -26.68
CA PRO A 80 6.14 -9.80 -27.81
C PRO A 80 5.48 -10.48 -29.02
N PRO A 81 4.78 -9.73 -29.91
CA PRO A 81 4.16 -10.31 -31.11
C PRO A 81 5.15 -11.03 -32.06
N SER A 82 6.45 -11.01 -31.76
CA SER A 82 7.49 -11.82 -32.41
C SER A 82 8.17 -12.79 -31.42
N GLY A 83 7.48 -13.88 -31.07
CA GLY A 83 8.08 -15.20 -30.86
C GLY A 83 9.00 -15.40 -29.65
N VAL A 84 8.47 -15.35 -28.43
CA VAL A 84 9.05 -16.14 -27.34
C VAL A 84 8.47 -17.55 -27.40
N THR A 85 9.36 -18.54 -27.34
CA THR A 85 9.04 -19.96 -27.47
C THR A 85 8.25 -20.43 -26.26
N THR A 86 7.26 -21.32 -26.46
CA THR A 86 6.51 -21.97 -25.37
C THR A 86 7.30 -23.09 -24.68
N GLU A 87 8.53 -23.32 -25.11
CA GLU A 87 9.44 -24.32 -24.60
C GLU A 87 10.72 -23.61 -24.15
N GLU A 88 11.22 -23.98 -22.96
CA GLU A 88 12.53 -23.50 -22.50
C GLU A 88 13.62 -24.02 -23.45
N PRO A 89 14.51 -23.16 -23.95
CA PRO A 89 15.61 -23.60 -24.78
C PRO A 89 16.59 -24.47 -23.97
N GLU A 90 16.90 -25.66 -24.47
CA GLU A 90 17.96 -26.50 -23.91
C GLU A 90 19.31 -25.80 -24.09
N PHE A 91 19.83 -25.22 -23.00
CA PHE A 91 21.20 -24.73 -22.96
C PHE A 91 22.13 -25.88 -22.61
N ASN A 92 23.06 -26.23 -23.52
CA ASN A 92 24.26 -26.95 -23.12
C ASN A 92 25.12 -25.98 -22.29
N LEU A 93 25.00 -26.07 -20.96
CA LEU A 93 25.94 -25.41 -20.05
C LEU A 93 27.35 -25.86 -20.43
N ALA A 94 28.23 -24.92 -20.75
CA ALA A 94 29.62 -25.24 -20.99
C ALA A 94 30.18 -25.97 -19.77
N GLU A 95 30.81 -27.13 -20.00
CA GLU A 95 31.51 -27.88 -18.97
C GLU A 95 32.48 -26.92 -18.27
N VAL A 96 32.20 -26.62 -17.01
CA VAL A 96 33.20 -26.03 -16.12
C VAL A 96 34.30 -27.08 -15.97
N ASN A 97 35.36 -26.93 -16.77
CA ASN A 97 36.62 -27.64 -16.55
C ASN A 97 37.09 -27.29 -15.14
N ASN A 98 36.84 -28.19 -14.20
CA ASN A 98 37.55 -28.24 -12.93
C ASN A 98 38.96 -28.76 -13.23
N ASP A 99 39.85 -27.88 -13.66
CA ASP A 99 41.30 -28.12 -13.59
C ASP A 99 41.89 -27.20 -12.52
N ASP A 100 42.25 -27.85 -11.40
CA ASP A 100 43.17 -27.50 -10.29
C ASP A 100 43.05 -26.14 -9.56
#